data_AF-A0AAD4XSR6-F1
#
_entry.id   AF-A0AAD4XSR6-F1
#
_cell.length_a   1.000
_cell.length_b   1.000
_cell.length_c   1.000
_cell.angle_alpha   90.00
_cell.angle_beta   90.00
_cell.angle_gamma   90.00
#
_symmetry.space_group_name_H-M   'P 1'
#
loop_
_entity.id
_entity.type
_entity.pdbx_description
1 polymer ?
#
loop_
_entity_poly.entity_id
_entity_poly.type
_entity_poly.pdbx_seq_one_letter_code
_entity_poly.pdbx_strand_id
1 'polypeptide(L)'
;MANMRLAMDSTFWDLNVSTPQTLDGSAKSIPGEPFPIDGAKASRVLRTQQLSLLSNGFPLGIIPSYSPTSQKELGSFSMQSLLLRPSTSNWWLGLVGQFRPKKLITSIKSEFFANNDFELPAIKDIAKHIVDKSIYSLGLCTQLSIGPDSSLLLSTEKQGDRNKRRSKAKLYHKLPDHDITMEAAWPELFVDRNGEYWNVPESVSLDLSSIVSESGLRYRLGLQKVSGQPQPLSDSIGEPPLNLMPGLCAKAGFSYEKSRDIWRQKETEEDLTRKTNQGAFWWPSYDVRLKEPHAAVSGIIGGTCTAWLTGKGGSTAEDSSIQVGESGTVSLHPKIRKPLMADLYGSVCYTFQHGKFRKSYGDLTRVDARLDICSASAFAKGAADLVSNVFGSSSASKEVNPLSSPRLNLILQQQVAGPIVFRVDSKFALGSTVSGGKRGPHMEDIMYSLNYSLRLLRSGKVVAWYSPKRKEGMIELRLFEF
;
A
#
# COMPACT_ATOMS: atom_id res chain seq x y z
N MET A 1 6.69 17.94 -1.20
CA MET A 1 5.39 17.43 -0.71
C MET A 1 4.91 16.28 -1.60
N ALA A 2 5.30 15.02 -1.34
CA ALA A 2 4.85 13.88 -2.14
C ALA A 2 3.43 13.37 -1.76
N ASN A 3 2.78 14.05 -0.81
CA ASN A 3 1.69 13.48 0.00
C ASN A 3 0.29 13.57 -0.66
N MET A 4 0.04 14.51 -1.57
CA MET A 4 -1.23 14.60 -2.30
C MET A 4 -1.24 13.75 -3.58
N ARG A 5 -0.06 13.46 -4.15
CA ARG A 5 0.08 12.68 -5.38
C ARG A 5 -0.46 11.27 -5.24
N LEU A 6 0.02 10.57 -4.20
CA LEU A 6 -0.36 9.20 -3.89
C LEU A 6 -1.87 9.05 -3.64
N ALA A 7 -2.50 10.08 -3.09
CA ALA A 7 -3.95 10.12 -2.88
C ALA A 7 -4.72 9.99 -4.19
N MET A 8 -4.30 10.74 -5.22
CA MET A 8 -4.92 10.68 -6.55
C MET A 8 -4.67 9.34 -7.24
N ASP A 9 -3.43 8.86 -7.15
CA ASP A 9 -3.09 7.59 -7.77
C ASP A 9 -3.90 6.46 -7.15
N SER A 10 -4.20 6.50 -5.85
CA SER A 10 -5.08 5.51 -5.21
C SER A 10 -6.58 5.67 -5.50
N THR A 11 -7.07 6.86 -5.84
CA THR A 11 -8.50 7.01 -6.20
C THR A 11 -8.80 6.46 -7.58
N PHE A 12 -7.85 6.52 -8.51
CA PHE A 12 -8.10 6.15 -9.91
C PHE A 12 -7.29 4.97 -10.42
N TRP A 13 -6.04 4.84 -9.98
CA TRP A 13 -5.11 3.85 -10.48
C TRP A 13 -4.89 2.73 -9.48
N ASP A 14 -4.36 1.62 -9.99
CA ASP A 14 -3.94 0.51 -9.15
C ASP A 14 -2.60 0.87 -8.50
N LEU A 15 -2.67 1.60 -7.38
CA LEU A 15 -1.48 2.00 -6.64
C LEU A 15 -0.80 0.79 -6.02
N ASN A 16 0.53 0.69 -6.13
CA ASN A 16 1.28 -0.32 -5.38
C ASN A 16 1.25 0.03 -3.88
N VAL A 17 0.68 -0.85 -3.08
CA VAL A 17 0.60 -0.83 -1.62
C VAL A 17 1.62 -1.82 -1.08
N SER A 18 2.36 -1.43 -0.05
CA SER A 18 3.29 -2.32 0.63
C SER A 18 2.53 -3.41 1.40
N THR A 19 2.98 -4.66 1.29
CA THR A 19 2.41 -5.76 2.07
C THR A 19 3.43 -6.89 2.29
N PRO A 20 3.47 -7.50 3.49
CA PRO A 20 4.22 -8.72 3.75
C PRO A 20 3.57 -10.01 3.20
N GLN A 21 2.41 -9.94 2.53
CA GLN A 21 1.73 -11.12 1.94
C GLN A 21 2.47 -11.72 0.74
N THR A 22 3.31 -10.94 0.07
CA THR A 22 4.13 -11.35 -1.08
C THR A 22 5.62 -11.12 -0.76
N LEU A 23 6.51 -11.87 -1.39
CA LEU A 23 7.97 -11.69 -1.24
C LEU A 23 8.46 -10.45 -1.98
N ASP A 24 7.77 -10.04 -3.07
CA ASP A 24 7.98 -8.73 -3.71
C ASP A 24 7.53 -7.55 -2.83
N GLY A 25 6.86 -7.82 -1.72
CA GLY A 25 6.46 -6.81 -0.74
C GLY A 25 5.40 -5.84 -1.27
N SER A 26 4.63 -6.23 -2.30
CA SER A 26 3.65 -5.35 -2.94
C SER A 26 2.34 -6.03 -3.30
N ALA A 27 1.26 -5.26 -3.24
CA ALA A 27 -0.09 -5.55 -3.73
C ALA A 27 -0.65 -4.31 -4.44
N LYS A 28 -1.68 -4.48 -5.25
CA LYS A 28 -2.39 -3.38 -5.92
C LYS A 28 -3.59 -2.93 -5.10
N SER A 29 -3.68 -1.64 -4.80
CA SER A 29 -4.92 -1.05 -4.29
C SER A 29 -6.02 -1.16 -5.33
N ILE A 30 -7.22 -1.56 -4.92
CA ILE A 30 -8.39 -1.40 -5.77
C ILE A 30 -8.70 0.10 -5.90
N PRO A 31 -8.91 0.63 -7.12
CA PRO A 31 -9.23 2.04 -7.30
C PRO A 31 -10.53 2.43 -6.60
N GLY A 32 -10.53 3.63 -6.03
CA GLY A 32 -11.74 4.32 -5.56
C GLY A 32 -11.49 5.11 -4.27
N GLU A 33 -10.59 4.63 -3.42
CA GLU A 33 -10.39 5.18 -2.09
C GLU A 33 -8.90 5.38 -1.79
N PRO A 34 -8.51 6.52 -1.22
CA PRO A 34 -7.11 6.74 -1.00
C PRO A 34 -6.57 5.88 0.14
N PHE A 35 -5.44 5.21 -0.10
CA PHE A 35 -4.74 4.45 0.93
C PHE A 35 -3.98 5.39 1.87
N PRO A 36 -3.80 5.02 3.16
CA PRO A 36 -2.88 5.72 4.04
C PRO A 36 -1.49 5.80 3.39
N ILE A 37 -0.81 6.93 3.59
CA ILE A 37 0.46 7.23 2.90
C ILE A 37 1.53 6.22 3.30
N ASP A 38 1.53 5.78 4.56
CA ASP A 38 2.49 4.76 5.00
C ASP A 38 2.20 3.36 4.46
N GLY A 39 0.99 3.11 3.96
CA GLY A 39 0.65 1.88 3.25
C GLY A 39 1.02 1.94 1.76
N ALA A 40 1.15 3.12 1.16
CA ALA A 40 1.58 3.24 -0.23
C ALA A 40 3.08 2.87 -0.36
N LYS A 41 3.43 2.13 -1.41
CA LYS A 41 4.83 1.79 -1.71
C LYS A 41 5.56 3.04 -2.19
N ALA A 42 6.10 3.79 -1.23
CA ALA A 42 6.76 5.07 -1.49
C ALA A 42 8.18 4.93 -2.10
N SER A 43 8.79 3.74 -2.03
CA SER A 43 10.10 3.51 -2.63
C SER A 43 9.99 2.93 -4.03
N ARG A 44 10.73 3.52 -4.98
CA ARG A 44 10.97 2.93 -6.30
C ARG A 44 11.89 1.70 -6.25
N VAL A 45 12.58 1.50 -5.12
CA VAL A 45 13.52 0.38 -4.95
C VAL A 45 12.76 -0.92 -4.73
N LEU A 46 13.19 -1.97 -5.43
CA LEU A 46 12.61 -3.31 -5.32
C LEU A 46 12.78 -3.88 -3.92
N ARG A 47 11.82 -4.67 -3.44
CA ARG A 47 11.90 -5.27 -2.10
C ARG A 47 13.19 -6.07 -1.93
N THR A 48 13.57 -6.87 -2.92
CA THR A 48 14.80 -7.66 -2.89
C THR A 48 16.07 -6.79 -2.80
N GLN A 49 16.07 -5.60 -3.40
CA GLN A 49 17.18 -4.64 -3.28
C GLN A 49 17.18 -3.97 -1.90
N GLN A 50 16.01 -3.66 -1.34
CA GLN A 50 15.88 -3.17 0.04
C GLN A 50 16.45 -4.18 1.04
N LEU A 51 16.11 -5.46 0.89
CA LEU A 51 16.61 -6.54 1.75
C LEU A 51 18.14 -6.60 1.76
N SER A 52 18.80 -6.34 0.63
CA SER A 52 20.26 -6.33 0.59
C SER A 52 20.92 -5.19 1.34
N LEU A 53 20.26 -4.03 1.48
CA LEU A 53 20.81 -2.95 2.29
C LEU A 53 20.48 -3.19 3.77
N LEU A 54 19.24 -3.60 4.04
CA LEU A 54 18.78 -3.90 5.39
C LEU A 54 19.54 -5.07 6.00
N SER A 55 20.00 -6.04 5.21
CA SER A 55 20.76 -7.20 5.70
C SER A 55 22.05 -6.81 6.42
N ASN A 56 22.62 -5.64 6.12
CA ASN A 56 23.83 -5.15 6.78
C ASN A 56 23.53 -4.57 8.18
N GLY A 57 22.29 -4.15 8.44
CA GLY A 57 21.88 -3.54 9.70
C GLY A 57 21.17 -4.49 10.68
N PHE A 58 20.60 -5.60 10.18
CA PHE A 58 19.94 -6.59 11.01
C PHE A 58 20.87 -7.78 11.32
N PRO A 59 20.81 -8.35 12.53
CA PRO A 59 21.58 -9.54 12.87
C PRO A 59 21.24 -10.68 11.89
N LEU A 60 22.28 -11.32 11.35
CA LEU A 60 22.17 -12.42 10.36
C LEU A 60 21.45 -12.04 9.06
N GLY A 61 21.23 -10.74 8.80
CA GLY A 61 20.47 -10.27 7.65
C GLY A 61 19.01 -10.75 7.63
N ILE A 62 18.42 -10.99 8.80
CA ILE A 62 17.05 -11.47 8.95
C ILE A 62 16.12 -10.31 9.29
N ILE A 63 15.10 -10.12 8.47
CA ILE A 63 14.16 -9.00 8.59
C ILE A 63 12.78 -9.54 8.98
N PRO A 64 12.26 -9.17 10.16
CA PRO A 64 10.95 -9.63 10.60
C PRO A 64 9.82 -8.99 9.79
N SER A 65 8.75 -9.73 9.64
CA SER A 65 7.50 -9.34 8.98
C SER A 65 6.33 -10.05 9.64
N TYR A 66 5.17 -9.43 9.61
CA TYR A 66 3.95 -9.91 10.24
C TYR A 66 2.82 -9.89 9.21
N SER A 67 2.25 -11.04 8.89
CA SER A 67 1.10 -11.18 7.98
C SER A 67 0.15 -12.30 8.41
N PRO A 68 -1.17 -12.12 8.29
CA PRO A 68 -2.11 -13.20 8.58
C PRO A 68 -1.97 -14.33 7.55
N THR A 69 -2.19 -15.56 8.01
CA THR A 69 -2.12 -16.79 7.21
C THR A 69 -3.44 -17.52 7.27
N SER A 70 -3.83 -18.19 6.18
CA SER A 70 -5.03 -19.05 6.17
C SER A 70 -4.82 -20.27 7.09
N GLN A 71 -3.63 -20.86 7.07
CA GLN A 71 -3.26 -21.95 7.97
C GLN A 71 -2.85 -21.41 9.35
N LYS A 72 -3.63 -21.77 10.38
CA LYS A 72 -3.38 -21.35 11.78
C LYS A 72 -2.04 -21.87 12.33
N GLU A 73 -1.55 -23.01 11.83
CA GLU A 73 -0.31 -23.66 12.25
C GLU A 73 0.94 -22.84 11.92
N LEU A 74 0.98 -22.21 10.75
CA LEU A 74 2.14 -21.43 10.27
C LEU A 74 2.31 -20.12 11.04
N GLY A 75 1.23 -19.57 11.58
CA GLY A 75 1.24 -18.32 12.33
C GLY A 75 1.56 -17.09 11.49
N SER A 76 1.46 -15.93 12.13
CA SER A 76 1.55 -14.65 11.43
C SER A 76 2.95 -14.04 11.37
N PHE A 77 3.93 -14.61 12.08
CA PHE A 77 5.28 -14.08 12.11
C PHE A 77 6.15 -14.77 11.05
N SER A 78 6.87 -13.97 10.26
CA SER A 78 7.80 -14.47 9.26
C SER A 78 9.10 -13.69 9.21
N MET A 79 10.17 -14.39 8.89
CA MET A 79 11.53 -13.87 8.78
C MET A 79 11.96 -13.91 7.32
N GLN A 80 12.31 -12.76 6.73
CA GLN A 80 12.80 -12.65 5.35
C GLN A 80 14.31 -12.44 5.34
N SER A 81 15.00 -13.09 4.40
CA SER A 81 16.43 -12.87 4.18
C SER A 81 16.77 -12.97 2.69
N LEU A 82 17.85 -12.30 2.30
CA LEU A 82 18.40 -12.38 0.96
C LEU A 82 19.46 -13.49 0.93
N LEU A 83 19.22 -14.52 0.12
CA LEU A 83 20.09 -15.70 0.02
C LEU A 83 21.22 -15.51 -1.00
N LEU A 84 20.91 -14.92 -2.16
CA LEU A 84 21.87 -14.70 -3.24
C LEU A 84 21.63 -13.35 -3.92
N ARG A 85 22.72 -12.68 -4.36
CA ARG A 85 22.67 -11.39 -5.06
C ARG A 85 23.77 -11.21 -6.12
N PRO A 86 23.84 -12.02 -7.19
CA PRO A 86 24.78 -11.72 -8.26
C PRO A 86 24.35 -10.46 -9.02
N SER A 87 25.32 -9.60 -9.31
CA SER A 87 25.11 -8.34 -10.03
C SER A 87 26.22 -8.09 -11.04
N THR A 88 25.84 -7.76 -12.27
CA THR A 88 26.72 -7.24 -13.32
C THR A 88 26.28 -5.82 -13.70
N SER A 89 26.91 -5.20 -14.71
CA SER A 89 26.58 -3.83 -15.13
C SER A 89 25.13 -3.67 -15.59
N ASN A 90 24.58 -4.65 -16.32
CA ASN A 90 23.26 -4.57 -16.94
C ASN A 90 22.25 -5.56 -16.35
N TRP A 91 22.67 -6.41 -15.42
CA TRP A 91 21.82 -7.46 -14.88
C TRP A 91 21.98 -7.60 -13.38
N TRP A 92 20.86 -7.73 -12.69
CA TRP A 92 20.80 -7.92 -11.25
C TRP A 92 19.85 -9.06 -10.93
N LEU A 93 20.29 -10.02 -10.11
CA LEU A 93 19.47 -11.13 -9.65
C LEU A 93 19.46 -11.14 -8.13
N GLY A 94 18.31 -11.45 -7.53
CA GLY A 94 18.15 -11.62 -6.11
C GLY A 94 17.27 -12.82 -5.78
N LEU A 95 17.75 -13.69 -4.89
CA LEU A 95 16.99 -14.82 -4.33
C LEU A 95 16.60 -14.48 -2.88
N VAL A 96 15.31 -14.39 -2.60
CA VAL A 96 14.75 -14.13 -1.27
C VAL A 96 14.22 -15.43 -0.67
N GLY A 97 14.60 -15.69 0.57
CA GLY A 97 13.99 -16.72 1.41
C GLY A 97 13.11 -16.08 2.48
N GLN A 98 11.97 -16.72 2.77
CA GLN A 98 11.15 -16.40 3.93
C GLN A 98 10.94 -17.67 4.75
N PHE A 99 11.04 -17.54 6.06
CA PHE A 99 10.89 -18.62 7.02
C PHE A 99 9.80 -18.28 8.06
N ARG A 100 8.91 -19.23 8.33
CA ARG A 100 7.85 -19.12 9.35
C ARG A 100 8.14 -20.08 10.52
N PRO A 101 8.63 -19.59 11.66
CA PRO A 101 9.12 -20.45 12.73
C PRO A 101 8.02 -21.12 13.55
N LYS A 102 6.77 -20.60 13.56
CA LYS A 102 5.74 -21.04 14.52
C LYS A 102 5.50 -22.55 14.41
N LYS A 103 5.27 -23.06 13.19
CA LYS A 103 5.01 -24.49 12.96
C LYS A 103 6.15 -25.36 13.47
N LEU A 104 7.39 -24.97 13.18
CA LEU A 104 8.60 -25.65 13.66
C LEU A 104 8.70 -25.65 15.19
N ILE A 105 8.49 -24.49 15.83
CA ILE A 105 8.54 -24.37 17.29
C ILE A 105 7.42 -25.22 17.93
N THR A 106 6.21 -25.19 17.37
CA THR A 106 5.09 -25.97 17.90
C THR A 106 5.28 -27.46 17.74
N SER A 107 5.82 -27.93 16.62
CA SER A 107 6.05 -29.36 16.39
C SER A 107 7.16 -29.90 17.30
N ILE A 108 8.27 -29.17 17.40
CA ILE A 108 9.35 -29.48 18.35
C ILE A 108 8.79 -29.52 19.77
N LYS A 109 8.02 -28.50 20.16
CA LYS A 109 7.39 -28.45 21.49
C LYS A 109 6.52 -29.69 21.74
N SER A 110 5.63 -30.06 20.82
CA SER A 110 4.78 -31.24 21.00
C SER A 110 5.56 -32.53 21.12
N GLU A 111 6.69 -32.69 20.43
CA GLU A 111 7.55 -33.88 20.55
C GLU A 111 8.25 -33.93 21.90
N PHE A 112 8.77 -32.80 22.39
CA PHE A 112 9.37 -32.71 23.72
C PHE A 112 8.38 -32.99 24.87
N PHE A 113 7.10 -32.63 24.72
CA PHE A 113 6.08 -32.90 25.74
C PHE A 113 5.42 -34.28 25.63
N ALA A 114 5.49 -34.92 24.45
CA ALA A 114 4.98 -36.27 24.26
C ALA A 114 5.92 -37.33 24.84
N ASN A 115 7.24 -37.07 24.78
CA ASN A 115 8.24 -37.90 25.42
C ASN A 115 8.40 -37.46 26.88
N ASN A 116 7.64 -38.09 27.79
CA ASN A 116 7.74 -37.87 29.24
C ASN A 116 9.11 -38.28 29.82
N ASP A 117 9.90 -39.03 29.05
CA ASP A 117 11.31 -39.29 29.34
C ASP A 117 12.15 -38.23 28.63
N PHE A 118 13.00 -37.53 29.39
CA PHE A 118 13.98 -36.54 28.89
C PHE A 118 15.06 -37.15 27.96
N GLU A 119 14.74 -38.22 27.23
CA GLU A 119 15.53 -38.67 26.10
C GLU A 119 15.34 -37.67 24.96
N LEU A 120 16.43 -37.00 24.59
CA LEU A 120 16.50 -36.09 23.46
C LEU A 120 15.69 -36.69 22.29
N PRO A 121 14.63 -36.02 21.79
CA PRO A 121 13.92 -36.51 20.62
C PRO A 121 14.96 -36.80 19.54
N ALA A 122 14.90 -38.00 18.97
CA ALA A 122 15.91 -38.47 18.05
C ALA A 122 16.14 -37.38 17.00
N ILE A 123 17.37 -36.91 16.82
CA ILE A 123 17.73 -35.79 15.92
C ILE A 123 17.08 -35.91 14.53
N LYS A 124 16.78 -37.14 14.12
CA LYS A 124 16.02 -37.52 12.92
C LYS A 124 14.60 -36.92 12.85
N ASP A 125 13.88 -36.85 13.96
CA ASP A 125 12.51 -36.32 14.03
C ASP A 125 12.51 -34.79 13.95
N ILE A 126 13.46 -34.12 14.63
CA ILE A 126 13.70 -32.68 14.48
C ILE A 126 14.08 -32.34 13.03
N ALA A 127 14.96 -33.14 12.41
CA ALA A 127 15.38 -32.93 11.02
C ALA A 127 14.20 -33.02 10.04
N LYS A 128 13.22 -33.90 10.30
CA LYS A 128 11.99 -34.01 9.50
C LYS A 128 11.19 -32.71 9.51
N HIS A 129 11.10 -32.04 10.66
CA HIS A 129 10.38 -30.76 10.78
C HIS A 129 11.13 -29.61 10.12
N ILE A 130 12.47 -29.61 10.13
CA ILE A 130 13.28 -28.61 9.43
C ILE A 130 13.18 -28.78 7.90
N VAL A 131 12.91 -29.98 7.39
CA VAL A 131 12.77 -30.24 5.95
C VAL A 131 11.34 -29.96 5.43
N ASP A 132 10.39 -29.64 6.31
CA ASP A 132 9.02 -29.33 5.92
C ASP A 132 8.98 -28.10 5.00
N LYS A 133 8.62 -28.32 3.73
CA LYS A 133 8.58 -27.27 2.71
C LYS A 133 7.54 -26.18 3.03
N SER A 134 6.53 -26.46 3.86
CA SER A 134 5.46 -25.51 4.17
C SER A 134 5.94 -24.29 4.97
N ILE A 135 7.06 -24.41 5.69
CA ILE A 135 7.61 -23.32 6.52
C ILE A 135 8.48 -22.34 5.72
N TYR A 136 8.84 -22.69 4.48
CA TYR A 136 9.71 -21.89 3.62
C TYR A 136 8.96 -21.32 2.41
N SER A 137 9.28 -20.08 2.07
CA SER A 137 8.91 -19.47 0.79
C SER A 137 10.16 -18.98 0.08
N LEU A 138 10.18 -19.12 -1.25
CA LEU A 138 11.31 -18.71 -2.09
C LEU A 138 10.82 -17.77 -3.19
N GLY A 139 11.56 -16.69 -3.41
CA GLY A 139 11.29 -15.68 -4.42
C GLY A 139 12.54 -15.37 -5.21
N LEU A 140 12.46 -15.44 -6.53
CA LEU A 140 13.52 -15.06 -7.46
C LEU A 140 13.12 -13.78 -8.17
N CYS A 141 13.99 -12.78 -8.16
CA CYS A 141 13.78 -11.48 -8.80
C CYS A 141 14.98 -11.16 -9.68
N THR A 142 14.74 -10.86 -10.96
CA THR A 142 15.76 -10.45 -11.92
C THR A 142 15.39 -9.10 -12.51
N GLN A 143 16.34 -8.18 -12.56
CA GLN A 143 16.24 -6.90 -13.24
C GLN A 143 17.30 -6.84 -14.33
N LEU A 144 16.87 -6.61 -15.57
CA LEU A 144 17.71 -6.49 -16.75
C LEU A 144 17.54 -5.10 -17.34
N SER A 145 18.63 -4.35 -17.47
CA SER A 145 18.67 -3.10 -18.22
C SER A 145 18.90 -3.44 -19.69
N ILE A 146 17.88 -3.26 -20.53
CA ILE A 146 17.95 -3.55 -21.98
C ILE A 146 18.70 -2.43 -22.69
N GLY A 147 18.50 -1.19 -22.25
CA GLY A 147 19.17 0.00 -22.74
C GLY A 147 19.23 1.07 -21.64
N PRO A 148 19.69 2.29 -21.95
CA PRO A 148 19.76 3.38 -20.95
C PRO A 148 18.39 3.75 -20.39
N ASP A 149 17.36 3.69 -21.23
CA ASP A 149 16.00 4.14 -20.89
C ASP A 149 15.03 3.00 -20.59
N SER A 150 15.44 1.74 -20.81
CA SER A 150 14.55 0.58 -20.75
C SER A 150 15.04 -0.46 -19.74
N SER A 151 14.16 -0.85 -18.82
CA SER A 151 14.44 -1.90 -17.83
C SER A 151 13.30 -2.92 -17.77
N LEU A 152 13.68 -4.19 -17.69
CA LEU A 152 12.80 -5.34 -17.54
C LEU A 152 13.01 -5.97 -16.17
N LEU A 153 11.95 -6.08 -15.40
CA LEU A 153 11.90 -6.76 -14.12
C LEU A 153 11.06 -8.03 -14.27
N LEU A 154 11.61 -9.17 -13.93
CA LEU A 154 10.88 -10.42 -13.80
C LEU A 154 11.01 -10.91 -12.37
N SER A 155 9.90 -11.26 -11.76
CA SER A 155 9.84 -11.77 -10.40
C SER A 155 8.97 -13.01 -10.37
N THR A 156 9.36 -13.98 -9.57
CA THR A 156 8.63 -15.22 -9.43
C THR A 156 8.81 -15.77 -8.02
N GLU A 157 7.71 -16.08 -7.36
CA GLU A 157 7.69 -16.53 -5.98
C GLU A 157 6.83 -17.77 -5.82
N LYS A 158 7.24 -18.63 -4.88
CA LYS A 158 6.50 -19.79 -4.44
C LYS A 158 6.49 -19.79 -2.92
N GLN A 159 5.31 -19.74 -2.34
CA GLN A 159 5.12 -19.84 -0.90
C GLN A 159 4.88 -21.31 -0.54
N GLY A 160 5.53 -21.83 0.51
CA GLY A 160 5.39 -23.23 0.91
C GLY A 160 3.97 -23.62 1.30
N ASP A 161 3.24 -22.67 1.89
CA ASP A 161 1.83 -22.77 2.27
C ASP A 161 0.88 -22.85 1.05
N ARG A 162 1.29 -22.30 -0.10
CA ARG A 162 0.40 -22.10 -1.24
C ARG A 162 0.82 -22.97 -2.42
N ASN A 163 -0.15 -23.66 -3.01
CA ASN A 163 0.09 -24.50 -4.18
C ASN A 163 0.41 -23.70 -5.46
N LYS A 164 -0.07 -22.46 -5.58
CA LYS A 164 0.09 -21.63 -6.77
C LYS A 164 1.38 -20.81 -6.71
N ARG A 165 2.15 -20.85 -7.82
CA ARG A 165 3.29 -19.96 -8.07
C ARG A 165 2.77 -18.59 -8.52
N ARG A 166 3.44 -17.53 -8.09
CA ARG A 166 3.16 -16.16 -8.53
C ARG A 166 4.32 -15.66 -9.38
N SER A 167 4.01 -15.10 -10.54
CA SER A 167 4.99 -14.53 -11.46
C SER A 167 4.54 -13.16 -11.91
N LYS A 168 5.49 -12.24 -12.05
CA LYS A 168 5.22 -10.84 -12.36
C LYS A 168 6.35 -10.27 -13.20
N ALA A 169 5.98 -9.68 -14.34
CA ALA A 169 6.86 -9.04 -15.30
C ALA A 169 6.51 -7.55 -15.36
N LYS A 170 7.51 -6.68 -15.32
CA LYS A 170 7.36 -5.23 -15.49
C LYS A 170 8.40 -4.74 -16.50
N LEU A 171 7.96 -4.10 -17.56
CA LEU A 171 8.80 -3.36 -18.49
C LEU A 171 8.59 -1.87 -18.22
N TYR A 172 9.67 -1.15 -18.01
CA TYR A 172 9.67 0.30 -17.82
C TYR A 172 10.54 0.94 -18.89
N HIS A 173 9.99 1.94 -19.57
CA HIS A 173 10.64 2.67 -20.64
C HIS A 173 10.45 4.17 -20.43
N LYS A 174 11.56 4.91 -20.35
CA LYS A 174 11.55 6.37 -20.19
C LYS A 174 11.54 7.05 -21.57
N LEU A 175 10.63 7.99 -21.75
CA LEU A 175 10.61 8.95 -22.86
C LEU A 175 10.95 10.35 -22.31
N PRO A 176 11.26 11.34 -23.18
CA PRO A 176 11.68 12.67 -22.73
C PRO A 176 10.69 13.38 -21.78
N ASP A 177 9.39 13.24 -22.03
CA ASP A 177 8.32 13.88 -21.26
C ASP A 177 7.32 12.89 -20.64
N HIS A 178 7.54 11.58 -20.84
CA HIS A 178 6.61 10.51 -20.45
C HIS A 178 7.33 9.27 -19.94
N ASP A 179 6.64 8.52 -19.09
CA ASP A 179 7.04 7.19 -18.66
C ASP A 179 6.03 6.17 -19.17
N ILE A 180 6.52 5.12 -19.83
CA ILE A 180 5.73 3.95 -20.23
C ILE A 180 6.02 2.81 -19.25
N THR A 181 4.97 2.27 -18.66
CA THR A 181 5.05 1.09 -17.79
C THR A 181 4.11 0.00 -18.31
N MET A 182 4.65 -1.16 -18.63
CA MET A 182 3.88 -2.36 -18.91
C MET A 182 4.09 -3.37 -17.79
N GLU A 183 3.01 -3.83 -17.18
CA GLU A 183 3.03 -4.78 -16.07
C GLU A 183 2.10 -5.94 -16.36
N ALA A 184 2.58 -7.16 -16.16
CA ALA A 184 1.81 -8.38 -16.33
C ALA A 184 2.08 -9.31 -15.16
N ALA A 185 1.04 -9.86 -14.54
CA ALA A 185 1.16 -10.67 -13.34
C ALA A 185 0.12 -11.80 -13.26
N TRP A 186 0.58 -12.94 -12.73
CA TRP A 186 -0.15 -14.22 -12.71
C TRP A 186 0.21 -15.04 -11.46
N PRO A 187 -0.69 -15.16 -10.46
CA PRO A 187 -1.78 -14.24 -10.17
C PRO A 187 -1.29 -12.88 -9.64
N GLU A 188 -2.08 -11.82 -9.73
CA GLU A 188 -1.79 -10.52 -9.08
C GLU A 188 -2.61 -10.38 -7.78
N LEU A 189 -2.03 -9.72 -6.77
CA LEU A 189 -2.67 -9.53 -5.47
C LEU A 189 -3.25 -8.12 -5.38
N PHE A 190 -4.54 -8.02 -5.11
CA PHE A 190 -5.24 -6.77 -4.86
C PHE A 190 -5.66 -6.65 -3.40
N VAL A 191 -5.73 -5.42 -2.90
CA VAL A 191 -6.23 -5.10 -1.56
C VAL A 191 -7.43 -4.16 -1.67
N ASP A 192 -8.52 -4.55 -1.03
CA ASP A 192 -9.75 -3.78 -0.97
C ASP A 192 -9.73 -2.76 0.19
N ARG A 193 -10.67 -1.82 0.18
CA ARG A 193 -10.88 -0.82 1.25
C ARG A 193 -11.05 -1.44 2.64
N ASN A 194 -11.60 -2.65 2.71
CA ASN A 194 -11.83 -3.35 3.96
C ASN A 194 -10.53 -3.97 4.53
N GLY A 195 -9.42 -3.90 3.78
CA GLY A 195 -8.18 -4.59 4.12
C GLY A 195 -8.18 -6.06 3.70
N GLU A 196 -9.18 -6.49 2.93
CA GLU A 196 -9.26 -7.84 2.38
C GLU A 196 -8.44 -7.98 1.11
N TYR A 197 -7.86 -9.15 0.91
CA TYR A 197 -6.98 -9.45 -0.22
C TYR A 197 -7.67 -10.32 -1.25
N TRP A 198 -7.47 -9.99 -2.52
CA TRP A 198 -8.06 -10.68 -3.67
C TRP A 198 -6.96 -11.13 -4.64
N ASN A 199 -6.94 -12.42 -4.95
CA ASN A 199 -6.08 -12.98 -6.00
C ASN A 199 -6.80 -12.92 -7.34
N VAL A 200 -6.26 -12.15 -8.25
CA VAL A 200 -6.71 -12.08 -9.65
C VAL A 200 -5.84 -13.01 -10.49
N PRO A 201 -6.42 -14.00 -11.20
CA PRO A 201 -5.64 -14.98 -11.95
C PRO A 201 -4.68 -14.38 -12.98
N GLU A 202 -5.12 -13.39 -13.75
CA GLU A 202 -4.27 -12.68 -14.70
C GLU A 202 -4.59 -11.18 -14.71
N SER A 203 -3.57 -10.35 -14.62
CA SER A 203 -3.67 -8.89 -14.73
C SER A 203 -2.57 -8.38 -15.65
N VAL A 204 -2.96 -7.64 -16.69
CA VAL A 204 -2.03 -6.94 -17.59
C VAL A 204 -2.42 -5.47 -17.64
N SER A 205 -1.47 -4.57 -17.42
CA SER A 205 -1.65 -3.13 -17.51
C SER A 205 -0.56 -2.49 -18.38
N LEU A 206 -0.96 -1.53 -19.22
CA LEU A 206 -0.09 -0.68 -20.02
C LEU A 206 -0.41 0.76 -19.71
N ASP A 207 0.56 1.50 -19.21
CA ASP A 207 0.37 2.83 -18.63
C ASP A 207 1.34 3.81 -19.28
N LEU A 208 0.82 4.98 -19.65
CA LEU A 208 1.56 6.15 -20.09
C LEU A 208 1.29 7.28 -19.09
N SER A 209 2.32 7.74 -18.40
CA SER A 209 2.22 8.85 -17.44
C SER A 209 3.11 10.02 -17.87
N SER A 210 2.59 11.25 -17.78
CA SER A 210 3.40 12.46 -17.91
C SER A 210 4.45 12.55 -16.81
N ILE A 211 5.63 13.10 -17.10
CA ILE A 211 6.68 13.30 -16.09
C ILE A 211 6.19 14.15 -14.91
N VAL A 212 6.73 13.81 -13.74
CA VAL A 212 6.32 14.36 -12.45
C VAL A 212 6.81 15.80 -12.29
N SER A 213 5.93 16.78 -12.51
CA SER A 213 6.16 18.17 -12.07
C SER A 213 5.80 18.38 -10.60
N GLU A 214 6.55 19.22 -9.88
CA GLU A 214 6.26 19.65 -8.50
C GLU A 214 4.90 20.34 -8.37
N SER A 215 4.52 21.12 -9.36
CA SER A 215 3.21 21.77 -9.48
C SER A 215 2.78 21.84 -10.94
N GLY A 216 1.50 21.67 -11.22
CA GLY A 216 0.96 21.79 -12.57
C GLY A 216 0.09 20.61 -13.00
N LEU A 217 -0.14 20.55 -14.30
CA LEU A 217 -0.98 19.54 -14.95
C LEU A 217 -0.23 18.21 -15.04
N ARG A 218 -0.91 17.12 -14.69
CA ARG A 218 -0.47 15.76 -14.98
C ARG A 218 -1.59 14.99 -15.63
N TYR A 219 -1.24 14.05 -16.48
CA TYR A 219 -2.19 13.12 -17.06
C TYR A 219 -1.59 11.72 -17.12
N ARG A 220 -2.49 10.74 -17.07
CA ARG A 220 -2.18 9.33 -17.19
C ARG A 220 -3.21 8.67 -18.06
N LEU A 221 -2.72 7.89 -19.01
CA LEU A 221 -3.54 7.07 -19.90
C LEU A 221 -3.10 5.63 -19.69
N GLY A 222 -4.03 4.68 -19.69
CA GLY A 222 -3.63 3.29 -19.73
C GLY A 222 -4.75 2.31 -20.04
N LEU A 223 -4.32 1.10 -20.33
CA LEU A 223 -5.15 -0.03 -20.69
C LEU A 223 -4.93 -1.12 -19.66
N GLN A 224 -6.01 -1.65 -19.10
CA GLN A 224 -5.97 -2.72 -18.12
C GLN A 224 -6.84 -3.88 -18.58
N LYS A 225 -6.26 -5.06 -18.66
CA LYS A 225 -6.95 -6.33 -18.91
C LYS A 225 -6.90 -7.19 -17.66
N VAL A 226 -8.07 -7.56 -17.17
CA VAL A 226 -8.23 -8.52 -16.07
C VAL A 226 -8.92 -9.78 -16.61
N SER A 227 -8.38 -10.94 -16.25
CA SER A 227 -8.91 -12.25 -16.68
C SER A 227 -9.07 -13.19 -15.48
N GLY A 228 -10.11 -14.03 -15.54
CA GLY A 228 -10.45 -15.01 -14.51
C GLY A 228 -11.19 -14.42 -13.30
N GLN A 229 -11.86 -15.28 -12.54
CA GLN A 229 -12.62 -14.85 -11.37
C GLN A 229 -11.69 -14.55 -10.18
N PRO A 230 -11.83 -13.38 -9.54
CA PRO A 230 -11.06 -13.04 -8.34
C PRO A 230 -11.41 -13.98 -7.19
N GLN A 231 -10.39 -14.50 -6.51
CA GLN A 231 -10.54 -15.37 -5.34
C GLN A 231 -10.08 -14.65 -4.08
N PRO A 232 -10.86 -14.64 -2.98
CA PRO A 232 -10.42 -14.04 -1.74
C PRO A 232 -9.23 -14.83 -1.17
N LEU A 233 -8.28 -14.13 -0.55
CA LEU A 233 -7.10 -14.74 0.07
C LEU A 233 -7.41 -15.35 1.45
N SER A 234 -8.40 -14.79 2.12
CA SER A 234 -8.94 -15.27 3.39
C SER A 234 -10.31 -15.92 3.13
N ASP A 235 -10.83 -16.69 4.08
CA ASP A 235 -12.15 -17.33 3.98
C ASP A 235 -13.32 -16.33 4.11
N SER A 236 -13.16 -15.08 3.66
CA SER A 236 -14.22 -14.07 3.70
C SER A 236 -15.28 -14.37 2.64
N ILE A 237 -16.55 -14.31 3.05
CA ILE A 237 -17.75 -14.52 2.23
C ILE A 237 -18.11 -13.23 1.46
N GLY A 238 -17.12 -12.37 1.20
CA GLY A 238 -17.33 -11.12 0.49
C GLY A 238 -17.59 -11.35 -0.99
N GLU A 239 -18.45 -10.54 -1.61
CA GLU A 239 -18.52 -10.47 -3.06
C GLU A 239 -17.30 -9.70 -3.60
N PRO A 240 -16.70 -10.15 -4.73
CA PRO A 240 -15.57 -9.45 -5.31
C PRO A 240 -15.97 -8.05 -5.80
N PRO A 241 -15.13 -7.03 -5.55
CA PRO A 241 -15.37 -5.68 -6.06
C PRO A 241 -15.53 -5.66 -7.57
N LEU A 242 -16.50 -4.88 -8.05
CA LEU A 242 -16.82 -4.76 -9.48
C LEU A 242 -15.63 -4.36 -10.34
N ASN A 243 -14.63 -3.65 -9.79
CA ASN A 243 -13.42 -3.25 -10.51
C ASN A 243 -12.50 -4.43 -10.85
N LEU A 244 -12.59 -5.55 -10.12
CA LEU A 244 -11.78 -6.76 -10.32
C LEU A 244 -12.43 -7.78 -11.25
N MET A 245 -13.69 -7.56 -11.68
CA MET A 245 -14.35 -8.49 -12.60
C MET A 245 -13.62 -8.54 -13.96
N PRO A 246 -13.58 -9.70 -14.65
CA PRO A 246 -12.92 -9.83 -15.94
C PRO A 246 -13.35 -8.78 -16.95
N GLY A 247 -12.41 -8.29 -17.76
CA GLY A 247 -12.68 -7.29 -18.78
C GLY A 247 -11.47 -6.50 -19.20
N LEU A 248 -11.63 -5.75 -20.30
CA LEU A 248 -10.66 -4.78 -20.80
C LEU A 248 -11.18 -3.37 -20.51
N CYS A 249 -10.38 -2.58 -19.79
CA CYS A 249 -10.68 -1.21 -19.40
C CYS A 249 -9.64 -0.26 -20.01
N ALA A 250 -10.11 0.82 -20.62
CA ALA A 250 -9.30 1.99 -20.90
C ALA A 250 -9.54 3.03 -19.80
N LYS A 251 -8.46 3.55 -19.23
CA LYS A 251 -8.48 4.52 -18.13
C LYS A 251 -7.72 5.77 -18.56
N ALA A 252 -8.33 6.93 -18.41
CA ALA A 252 -7.71 8.23 -18.58
C ALA A 252 -7.97 9.09 -17.35
N GLY A 253 -6.93 9.74 -16.84
CA GLY A 253 -7.02 10.64 -15.69
C GLY A 253 -6.16 11.87 -15.90
N PHE A 254 -6.63 13.02 -15.43
CA PHE A 254 -5.85 14.25 -15.36
C PHE A 254 -5.98 14.89 -13.99
N SER A 255 -4.97 15.68 -13.63
CA SER A 255 -4.88 16.35 -12.33
C SER A 255 -4.13 17.67 -12.44
N TYR A 256 -4.50 18.62 -11.60
CA TYR A 256 -3.78 19.87 -11.44
C TYR A 256 -3.46 20.06 -9.96
N GLU A 257 -2.18 20.13 -9.64
CA GLU A 257 -1.67 20.32 -8.27
C GLU A 257 -1.08 21.72 -8.09
N LYS A 258 -1.47 22.38 -7.00
CA LYS A 258 -0.90 23.67 -6.58
C LYS A 258 -0.63 23.67 -5.09
N SER A 259 0.54 24.13 -4.70
CA SER A 259 0.92 24.33 -3.31
C SER A 259 1.35 25.77 -3.07
N ARG A 260 1.09 26.28 -1.87
CA ARG A 260 1.50 27.61 -1.43
C ARG A 260 1.99 27.53 0.01
N ASP A 261 3.23 27.93 0.22
CA ASP A 261 3.82 28.07 1.56
C ASP A 261 3.27 29.35 2.19
N ILE A 262 2.60 29.22 3.35
CA ILE A 262 2.19 30.36 4.19
C ILE A 262 3.41 30.89 4.93
N TRP A 263 4.25 29.97 5.42
CA TRP A 263 5.48 30.27 6.13
C TRP A 263 6.51 29.18 5.84
N ARG A 264 7.77 29.56 5.67
CA ARG A 264 8.88 28.63 5.49
C ARG A 264 10.18 29.27 5.92
N GLN A 265 10.92 28.59 6.79
CA GLN A 265 12.26 29.01 7.15
C GLN A 265 13.27 28.25 6.30
N LYS A 266 13.91 28.95 5.35
CA LYS A 266 14.97 28.37 4.53
C LYS A 266 16.21 28.12 5.39
N GLU A 267 16.93 27.05 5.07
CA GLU A 267 18.20 26.70 5.69
C GLU A 267 19.30 27.67 5.25
N THR A 268 20.09 28.18 6.20
CA THR A 268 21.25 29.05 5.94
C THR A 268 22.56 28.24 6.00
N GLU A 269 23.67 28.76 5.47
CA GLU A 269 24.97 28.07 5.56
C GLU A 269 25.51 27.96 6.99
N GLU A 270 25.22 28.95 7.83
CA GLU A 270 25.57 28.93 9.27
C GLU A 270 24.86 27.81 10.02
N ASP A 271 23.65 27.47 9.60
CA ASP A 271 22.85 26.39 10.15
C ASP A 271 23.50 25.01 9.91
N LEU A 272 24.28 24.85 8.82
CA LEU A 272 24.93 23.59 8.46
C LEU A 272 26.23 23.35 9.24
N THR A 273 26.81 24.40 9.84
CA THR A 273 28.11 24.32 10.49
C THR A 273 27.98 24.50 12.00
N ARG A 274 28.34 23.46 12.75
CA ARG A 274 28.39 23.53 14.22
C ARG A 274 29.82 23.82 14.65
N LYS A 275 30.05 24.99 15.24
CA LYS A 275 31.33 25.35 15.86
C LYS A 275 31.44 24.65 17.22
N THR A 276 32.44 23.79 17.38
CA THR A 276 32.86 23.23 18.68
C THR A 276 34.30 23.64 18.95
N ASN A 277 34.79 23.42 20.17
CA ASN A 277 36.15 23.79 20.60
C ASN A 277 37.26 23.11 19.77
N GLN A 278 36.92 22.12 18.94
CA GLN A 278 37.83 21.37 18.06
C GLN A 278 37.70 21.75 16.57
N GLY A 279 36.84 22.73 16.22
CA GLY A 279 36.64 23.19 14.84
C GLY A 279 35.16 23.29 14.44
N ALA A 280 34.91 23.62 13.16
CA ALA A 280 33.57 23.64 12.59
C ALA A 280 33.25 22.28 11.94
N PHE A 281 32.18 21.63 12.40
CA PHE A 281 31.72 20.35 11.84
C PHE A 281 30.45 20.53 11.02
N TRP A 282 30.36 19.81 9.91
CA TRP A 282 29.15 19.74 9.11
C TRP A 282 28.08 18.90 9.82
N TRP A 283 26.91 19.50 10.10
CA TRP A 283 25.81 18.87 10.86
C TRP A 283 24.48 19.01 10.13
N PRO A 284 24.22 18.18 9.11
CA PRO A 284 22.95 18.20 8.37
C PRO A 284 21.79 17.71 9.23
N SER A 285 20.57 17.98 8.79
CA SER A 285 19.38 17.32 9.34
C SER A 285 19.45 15.80 9.16
N TYR A 286 18.76 15.08 10.04
CA TYR A 286 18.63 13.63 9.92
C TYR A 286 17.93 13.21 8.62
N ASP A 287 17.04 14.06 8.11
CA ASP A 287 16.37 13.93 6.81
C ASP A 287 16.37 15.28 6.08
N VAL A 288 16.89 15.30 4.86
CA VAL A 288 16.95 16.51 4.00
C VAL A 288 15.53 17.04 3.68
N ARG A 289 14.49 16.19 3.65
CA ARG A 289 13.12 16.66 3.38
C ARG A 289 12.49 17.40 4.57
N LEU A 290 13.05 17.22 5.76
CA LEU A 290 12.54 17.79 7.01
C LEU A 290 13.46 18.91 7.54
N LYS A 291 14.42 19.37 6.72
CA LYS A 291 15.39 20.39 7.11
C LYS A 291 14.78 21.80 7.25
N GLU A 292 13.70 22.07 6.51
CA GLU A 292 13.03 23.37 6.46
C GLU A 292 11.65 23.28 7.12
N PRO A 293 11.48 23.88 8.31
CA PRO A 293 10.16 23.97 8.92
C PRO A 293 9.29 24.92 8.09
N HIS A 294 8.05 24.52 7.88
CA HIS A 294 7.12 25.21 7.00
C HIS A 294 5.67 24.96 7.41
N ALA A 295 4.81 25.90 7.03
CA ALA A 295 3.38 25.79 7.02
C ALA A 295 2.91 26.00 5.58
N ALA A 296 2.25 25.00 4.99
CA ALA A 296 1.84 25.04 3.59
C ALA A 296 0.40 24.55 3.42
N VAL A 297 -0.31 25.18 2.48
CA VAL A 297 -1.60 24.71 1.97
C VAL A 297 -1.37 24.20 0.55
N SER A 298 -1.80 22.99 0.29
CA SER A 298 -1.75 22.41 -1.05
C SER A 298 -3.12 21.88 -1.43
N GLY A 299 -3.52 22.14 -2.67
CA GLY A 299 -4.78 21.66 -3.23
C GLY A 299 -4.55 20.93 -4.55
N ILE A 300 -5.43 19.98 -4.82
CA ILE A 300 -5.38 19.18 -6.03
C ILE A 300 -6.80 18.90 -6.53
N ILE A 301 -7.00 19.06 -7.83
CA ILE A 301 -8.29 18.80 -8.49
C ILE A 301 -8.00 17.96 -9.73
N GLY A 302 -8.82 16.95 -9.98
CA GLY A 302 -8.64 16.07 -11.12
C GLY A 302 -9.95 15.50 -11.64
N GLY A 303 -9.86 14.93 -12.83
CA GLY A 303 -10.96 14.24 -13.49
C GLY A 303 -10.52 12.89 -14.02
N THR A 304 -11.44 11.95 -14.02
CA THR A 304 -11.20 10.55 -14.39
C THR A 304 -12.24 10.09 -15.39
N CYS A 305 -11.83 9.22 -16.31
CA CYS A 305 -12.69 8.58 -17.28
C CYS A 305 -12.25 7.14 -17.45
N THR A 306 -13.17 6.20 -17.27
CA THR A 306 -12.96 4.78 -17.53
C THR A 306 -13.98 4.29 -18.54
N ALA A 307 -13.49 3.61 -19.58
CA ALA A 307 -14.30 2.94 -20.59
C ALA A 307 -14.04 1.44 -20.54
N TRP A 308 -15.09 0.65 -20.40
CA TRP A 308 -15.00 -0.81 -20.47
C TRP A 308 -15.30 -1.26 -21.90
N LEU A 309 -14.27 -1.80 -22.54
CA LEU A 309 -14.32 -2.28 -23.93
C LEU A 309 -14.87 -3.70 -24.00
N THR A 310 -14.56 -4.52 -22.99
CA THR A 310 -15.03 -5.91 -22.89
C THR A 310 -15.31 -6.30 -21.45
N GLY A 311 -16.14 -7.33 -21.26
CA GLY A 311 -16.54 -7.81 -19.93
C GLY A 311 -17.82 -7.13 -19.43
N LYS A 312 -18.98 -7.70 -19.76
CA LYS A 312 -20.24 -7.36 -19.09
C LYS A 312 -20.15 -7.91 -17.66
N GLY A 313 -19.78 -7.05 -16.72
CA GLY A 313 -19.82 -7.34 -15.29
C GLY A 313 -21.26 -7.32 -14.79
N GLY A 314 -22.06 -8.27 -15.26
CA GLY A 314 -23.28 -8.70 -14.60
C GLY A 314 -23.01 -10.11 -14.08
N SER A 315 -23.36 -10.38 -12.83
CA SER A 315 -23.69 -11.76 -12.46
C SER A 315 -24.73 -12.22 -13.48
N THR A 316 -24.41 -13.21 -14.30
CA THR A 316 -25.44 -14.06 -14.90
C THR A 316 -26.19 -14.65 -13.72
N ALA A 317 -27.31 -14.03 -13.37
CA ALA A 317 -28.36 -14.68 -12.62
C ALA A 317 -28.89 -15.78 -13.53
N GLU A 318 -28.23 -16.93 -13.54
CA GLU A 318 -29.01 -18.16 -13.46
C GLU A 318 -29.65 -18.14 -12.08
N ASP A 319 -30.97 -18.22 -12.06
CA ASP A 319 -31.86 -18.13 -10.91
C ASP A 319 -31.33 -18.90 -9.69
N SER A 320 -30.57 -18.23 -8.82
CA SER A 320 -30.36 -18.69 -7.44
C SER A 320 -31.33 -17.92 -6.56
N SER A 321 -32.62 -18.19 -6.77
CA SER A 321 -33.62 -17.95 -5.74
C SER A 321 -33.30 -18.89 -4.58
N ILE A 322 -32.67 -18.37 -3.53
CA ILE A 322 -32.64 -19.08 -2.25
C ILE A 322 -34.06 -18.98 -1.69
N GLN A 323 -34.84 -20.06 -1.84
CA GLN A 323 -36.06 -20.25 -1.06
C GLN A 323 -35.65 -20.44 0.41
N VAL A 324 -35.65 -19.35 1.18
CA VAL A 324 -35.79 -19.44 2.63
C VAL A 324 -37.30 -19.40 2.90
N GLY A 325 -37.80 -20.41 3.60
CA GLY A 325 -39.22 -20.57 3.89
C GLY A 325 -39.86 -19.31 4.50
N GLU A 326 -41.10 -19.08 4.11
CA GLU A 326 -42.13 -18.26 4.76
C GLU A 326 -41.67 -17.00 5.52
N SER A 327 -40.99 -16.06 4.84
CA SER A 327 -41.19 -14.61 4.96
C SER A 327 -40.03 -13.84 4.33
N GLY A 328 -40.29 -13.21 3.17
CA GLY A 328 -39.48 -12.13 2.61
C GLY A 328 -38.41 -12.54 1.61
N THR A 329 -38.70 -12.36 0.33
CA THR A 329 -37.70 -12.40 -0.76
C THR A 329 -36.79 -11.16 -0.68
N VAL A 330 -35.51 -11.32 -0.36
CA VAL A 330 -34.52 -10.24 -0.51
C VAL A 330 -33.99 -10.28 -1.94
N SER A 331 -34.45 -9.36 -2.79
CA SER A 331 -33.91 -9.19 -4.13
C SER A 331 -32.55 -8.49 -4.04
N LEU A 332 -31.44 -9.23 -4.20
CA LEU A 332 -30.15 -8.62 -4.49
C LEU A 332 -30.19 -8.07 -5.92
N HIS A 333 -30.24 -6.73 -6.05
CA HIS A 333 -30.12 -6.09 -7.34
C HIS A 333 -28.73 -6.40 -7.93
N PRO A 334 -28.62 -6.94 -9.15
CA PRO A 334 -27.33 -7.21 -9.77
C PRO A 334 -26.60 -5.88 -9.98
N LYS A 335 -25.40 -5.75 -9.40
CA LYS A 335 -24.54 -4.58 -9.59
C LYS A 335 -23.95 -4.62 -11.00
N ILE A 336 -24.64 -3.98 -11.95
CA ILE A 336 -24.21 -3.92 -13.35
C ILE A 336 -23.08 -2.90 -13.51
N ARG A 337 -21.94 -3.35 -14.04
CA ARG A 337 -20.82 -2.48 -14.44
C ARG A 337 -21.25 -1.57 -15.61
N LYS A 338 -21.11 -0.25 -15.44
CA LYS A 338 -21.40 0.73 -16.49
C LYS A 338 -20.31 0.72 -17.57
N PRO A 339 -20.65 0.86 -18.87
CA PRO A 339 -19.67 0.83 -19.96
C PRO A 339 -18.75 2.07 -19.96
N LEU A 340 -19.26 3.22 -19.53
CA LEU A 340 -18.53 4.46 -19.38
C LEU A 340 -18.78 5.04 -17.99
N MET A 341 -17.72 5.47 -17.33
CA MET A 341 -17.78 6.15 -16.05
C MET A 341 -16.81 7.32 -16.08
N ALA A 342 -17.29 8.51 -15.70
CA ALA A 342 -16.47 9.69 -15.56
C ALA A 342 -16.79 10.36 -14.22
N ASP A 343 -15.78 10.88 -13.56
CA ASP A 343 -15.92 11.50 -12.26
C ASP A 343 -14.87 12.59 -12.02
N LEU A 344 -15.14 13.45 -11.05
CA LEU A 344 -14.20 14.47 -10.58
C LEU A 344 -13.83 14.17 -9.14
N TYR A 345 -12.62 14.55 -8.76
CA TYR A 345 -12.12 14.37 -7.40
C TYR A 345 -11.26 15.56 -7.00
N GLY A 346 -11.14 15.76 -5.70
CA GLY A 346 -10.37 16.88 -5.15
C GLY A 346 -9.85 16.55 -3.76
N SER A 347 -8.68 17.09 -3.45
CA SER A 347 -8.10 16.99 -2.11
C SER A 347 -7.44 18.30 -1.71
N VAL A 348 -7.57 18.65 -0.43
CA VAL A 348 -6.92 19.80 0.18
C VAL A 348 -6.12 19.32 1.37
N CYS A 349 -4.85 19.70 1.43
CA CYS A 349 -3.93 19.34 2.50
C CYS A 349 -3.35 20.60 3.15
N TYR A 350 -3.36 20.62 4.48
CA TYR A 350 -2.61 21.55 5.29
C TYR A 350 -1.47 20.81 5.97
N THR A 351 -0.24 21.27 5.77
CA THR A 351 0.97 20.70 6.37
C THR A 351 1.59 21.75 7.29
N PHE A 352 1.81 21.38 8.53
CA PHE A 352 2.54 22.19 9.51
C PHE A 352 3.70 21.37 10.08
N GLN A 353 4.91 21.88 9.90
CA GLN A 353 6.13 21.29 10.45
C GLN A 353 6.85 22.29 11.34
N HIS A 354 7.08 21.88 12.58
CA HIS A 354 7.94 22.56 13.53
C HIS A 354 9.30 21.84 13.64
N GLY A 355 10.36 22.65 13.69
CA GLY A 355 11.75 22.21 13.85
C GLY A 355 12.45 21.70 12.58
N LYS A 356 13.77 21.57 12.69
CA LYS A 356 14.71 21.29 11.59
C LYS A 356 15.18 19.82 11.57
N PHE A 357 14.73 19.02 12.53
CA PHE A 357 15.09 17.61 12.69
C PHE A 357 16.61 17.36 12.71
N ARG A 358 17.31 18.07 13.61
CA ARG A 358 18.77 18.05 13.80
C ARG A 358 19.19 17.74 15.22
N LYS A 359 18.44 18.21 16.21
CA LYS A 359 18.71 17.97 17.63
C LYS A 359 18.35 16.52 17.99
N SER A 360 18.93 16.05 19.08
CA SER A 360 18.70 14.68 19.55
C SER A 360 17.29 14.46 20.10
N TYR A 361 16.58 15.50 20.54
CA TYR A 361 15.25 15.35 21.15
C TYR A 361 14.38 16.57 20.87
N GLY A 362 13.07 16.34 20.70
CA GLY A 362 12.04 17.39 20.67
C GLY A 362 12.19 18.43 19.56
N ASP A 363 12.93 18.14 18.48
CA ASP A 363 13.10 19.05 17.36
C ASP A 363 11.91 18.97 16.42
N LEU A 364 11.59 17.77 15.93
CA LEU A 364 10.57 17.60 14.90
C LEU A 364 9.20 17.28 15.49
N THR A 365 8.24 18.14 15.15
CA THR A 365 6.81 17.86 15.27
C THR A 365 6.15 18.24 13.96
N ARG A 366 5.38 17.34 13.35
CA ARG A 366 4.71 17.60 12.08
C ARG A 366 3.28 17.07 12.11
N VAL A 367 2.37 17.88 11.60
CA VAL A 367 0.95 17.56 11.46
C VAL A 367 0.56 17.83 10.01
N ASP A 368 0.07 16.80 9.33
CA ASP A 368 -0.57 16.95 8.02
C ASP A 368 -2.04 16.58 8.15
N ALA A 369 -2.92 17.49 7.76
CA ALA A 369 -4.36 17.27 7.70
C ALA A 369 -4.82 17.35 6.25
N ARG A 370 -5.36 16.25 5.71
CA ARG A 370 -5.80 16.14 4.33
C ARG A 370 -7.28 15.78 4.26
N LEU A 371 -8.05 16.58 3.55
CA LEU A 371 -9.46 16.32 3.26
C LEU A 371 -9.61 15.85 1.81
N ASP A 372 -10.16 14.66 1.63
CA ASP A 372 -10.35 14.02 0.31
C ASP A 372 -11.83 13.92 -0.04
N ILE A 373 -12.15 14.35 -1.26
CA ILE A 373 -13.41 14.10 -1.95
C ILE A 373 -13.09 13.15 -3.10
N CYS A 374 -13.40 11.87 -2.92
CA CYS A 374 -13.03 10.79 -3.86
C CYS A 374 -13.87 10.79 -5.13
N SER A 375 -15.12 11.29 -5.05
CA SER A 375 -16.10 11.31 -6.13
C SER A 375 -17.04 12.50 -5.96
N ALA A 376 -16.97 13.48 -6.85
CA ALA A 376 -17.87 14.63 -6.84
C ALA A 376 -19.31 14.20 -7.16
N SER A 377 -19.48 13.21 -8.06
CA SER A 377 -20.80 12.70 -8.43
C SER A 377 -21.46 11.91 -7.29
N ALA A 378 -20.73 11.08 -6.57
CA ALA A 378 -21.24 10.38 -5.39
C ALA A 378 -21.48 11.33 -4.22
N PHE A 379 -20.61 12.33 -4.03
CA PHE A 379 -20.77 13.36 -3.02
C PHE A 379 -22.04 14.20 -3.25
N ALA A 380 -22.25 14.67 -4.49
CA ALA A 380 -23.44 15.45 -4.84
C ALA A 380 -24.74 14.66 -4.65
N LYS A 381 -24.74 13.36 -5.01
CA LYS A 381 -25.88 12.46 -4.75
C LYS A 381 -26.12 12.28 -3.26
N GLY A 382 -25.07 12.00 -2.48
CA GLY A 382 -25.19 11.88 -1.02
C GLY A 382 -25.69 13.16 -0.36
N ALA A 383 -25.22 14.33 -0.80
CA ALA A 383 -25.69 15.61 -0.31
C ALA A 383 -27.17 15.86 -0.68
N ALA A 384 -27.58 15.56 -1.91
CA ALA A 384 -28.98 15.65 -2.34
C ALA A 384 -29.89 14.67 -1.56
N ASP A 385 -29.40 13.46 -1.28
CA ASP A 385 -30.09 12.47 -0.46
C ASP A 385 -30.21 12.95 1.00
N LEU A 386 -29.20 13.63 1.54
CA LEU A 386 -29.25 14.23 2.87
C LEU A 386 -30.28 15.36 2.95
N VAL A 387 -30.31 16.24 1.96
CA VAL A 387 -31.28 17.33 1.87
C VAL A 387 -32.70 16.77 1.72
N SER A 388 -32.92 15.81 0.81
CA SER A 388 -34.24 15.22 0.60
C SER A 388 -34.75 14.42 1.81
N ASN A 389 -33.88 13.76 2.58
CA ASN A 389 -34.28 13.10 3.83
C ASN A 389 -34.58 14.07 4.99
N VAL A 390 -34.06 15.30 4.94
CA VAL A 390 -34.39 16.35 5.93
C VAL A 390 -35.72 17.02 5.59
N PHE A 391 -36.06 17.12 4.30
CA PHE A 391 -37.29 17.79 3.83
C PHE A 391 -38.42 16.82 3.39
N GLY A 392 -38.17 15.52 3.31
CA GLY A 392 -39.10 14.49 2.84
C GLY A 392 -39.23 13.32 3.82
N SER A 393 -40.44 12.79 3.98
CA SER A 393 -40.80 11.74 4.93
C SER A 393 -40.46 10.30 4.46
N SER A 394 -39.41 10.10 3.66
CA SER A 394 -39.09 8.76 3.13
C SER A 394 -38.02 8.05 3.98
N SER A 395 -38.45 7.13 4.84
CA SER A 395 -37.59 6.24 5.64
C SER A 395 -37.13 4.99 4.86
N ALA A 396 -36.73 5.12 3.61
CA ALA A 396 -36.15 3.98 2.87
C ALA A 396 -34.65 3.91 3.18
N SER A 397 -34.21 2.85 3.87
CA SER A 397 -32.79 2.55 4.11
C SER A 397 -32.11 2.19 2.78
N LYS A 398 -31.72 3.21 2.01
CA LYS A 398 -30.94 3.04 0.79
C LYS A 398 -29.48 2.78 1.17
N GLU A 399 -28.84 1.81 0.50
CA GLU A 399 -27.40 1.59 0.60
C GLU A 399 -26.65 2.91 0.34
N VAL A 400 -26.03 3.47 1.38
CA VAL A 400 -25.26 4.70 1.27
C VAL A 400 -24.01 4.39 0.46
N ASN A 401 -23.84 5.06 -0.68
CA ASN A 401 -22.63 4.93 -1.49
C ASN A 401 -21.43 5.39 -0.62
N PRO A 402 -20.44 4.54 -0.34
CA PRO A 402 -19.31 4.88 0.54
C PRO A 402 -18.43 6.01 -0.01
N LEU A 403 -18.47 6.24 -1.34
CA LEU A 403 -17.79 7.37 -1.98
C LEU A 403 -18.49 8.72 -1.77
N SER A 404 -19.68 8.73 -1.16
CA SER A 404 -20.48 9.94 -0.94
C SER A 404 -20.01 10.79 0.24
N SER A 405 -19.29 10.22 1.21
CA SER A 405 -18.81 10.96 2.37
C SER A 405 -17.37 11.44 2.17
N PRO A 406 -17.05 12.70 2.52
CA PRO A 406 -15.67 13.18 2.49
C PRO A 406 -14.85 12.49 3.59
N ARG A 407 -13.54 12.38 3.35
CA ARG A 407 -12.62 11.67 4.25
C ARG A 407 -11.50 12.56 4.72
N LEU A 408 -11.21 12.48 6.01
CA LEU A 408 -10.14 13.23 6.65
C LEU A 408 -9.00 12.27 6.98
N ASN A 409 -7.84 12.50 6.40
CA ASN A 409 -6.60 11.84 6.78
C ASN A 409 -5.77 12.79 7.65
N LEU A 410 -5.42 12.34 8.86
CA LEU A 410 -4.58 13.06 9.80
C LEU A 410 -3.29 12.27 10.01
N ILE A 411 -2.17 12.91 9.71
CA ILE A 411 -0.84 12.36 9.92
C ILE A 411 -0.16 13.17 11.01
N LEU A 412 0.19 12.50 12.09
CA LEU A 412 1.02 13.05 13.16
C LEU A 412 2.40 12.42 13.07
N GLN A 413 3.45 13.24 13.09
CA GLN A 413 4.84 12.78 13.18
C GLN A 413 5.54 13.50 14.33
N GLN A 414 6.13 12.73 15.23
CA GLN A 414 6.83 13.23 16.40
C GLN A 414 8.21 12.57 16.50
N GLN A 415 9.25 13.37 16.68
CA GLN A 415 10.57 12.83 17.00
C GLN A 415 10.55 12.20 18.39
N VAL A 416 11.04 10.96 18.48
CA VAL A 416 11.23 10.24 19.73
C VAL A 416 12.63 10.51 20.26
N ALA A 417 13.65 10.13 19.49
CA ALA A 417 15.05 10.27 19.87
C ALA A 417 15.96 10.22 18.63
N GLY A 418 16.86 11.19 18.51
CA GLY A 418 17.81 11.35 17.41
C GLY A 418 17.13 11.18 16.04
N PRO A 419 17.57 10.21 15.22
CA PRO A 419 16.99 9.93 13.90
C PRO A 419 15.61 9.23 13.93
N ILE A 420 15.08 8.89 15.10
CA ILE A 420 13.87 8.10 15.26
C ILE A 420 12.64 9.02 15.32
N VAL A 421 11.70 8.80 14.41
CA VAL A 421 10.42 9.50 14.32
C VAL A 421 9.30 8.49 14.42
N PHE A 422 8.41 8.71 15.38
CA PHE A 422 7.15 7.98 15.45
C PHE A 422 6.10 8.72 14.62
N ARG A 423 5.36 7.99 13.81
CA ARG A 423 4.32 8.53 12.93
C ARG A 423 3.05 7.71 13.07
N VAL A 424 1.93 8.42 13.07
CA VAL A 424 0.58 7.86 13.07
C VAL A 424 -0.15 8.44 11.87
N ASP A 425 -0.68 7.59 11.02
CA ASP A 425 -1.56 7.95 9.91
C ASP A 425 -2.96 7.43 10.22
N SER A 426 -3.93 8.33 10.31
CA SER A 426 -5.30 8.01 10.73
C SER A 426 -6.30 8.54 9.71
N LYS A 427 -7.29 7.71 9.38
CA LYS A 427 -8.28 7.99 8.34
C LYS A 427 -9.68 7.95 8.93
N PHE A 428 -10.43 9.03 8.75
CA PHE A 428 -11.78 9.21 9.25
C PHE A 428 -12.77 9.45 8.11
N ALA A 429 -13.92 8.80 8.14
CA ALA A 429 -15.07 9.12 7.31
C ALA A 429 -15.99 10.10 8.06
N LEU A 430 -16.29 11.25 7.46
CA LEU A 430 -17.02 12.34 8.11
C LEU A 430 -18.56 12.21 8.04
N GLY A 431 -19.09 11.20 7.34
CA GLY A 431 -20.53 11.11 7.01
C GLY A 431 -21.18 9.73 7.15
N SER A 432 -20.58 8.78 7.86
CA SER A 432 -21.16 7.43 7.98
C SER A 432 -22.34 7.41 8.96
N THR A 433 -23.46 6.81 8.53
CA THR A 433 -24.53 6.37 9.43
C THR A 433 -24.05 5.14 10.20
N VAL A 434 -23.77 5.29 11.48
CA VAL A 434 -23.55 4.16 12.38
C VAL A 434 -24.84 3.35 12.49
N SER A 435 -24.73 2.01 12.45
CA SER A 435 -25.79 1.10 12.88
C SER A 435 -26.17 1.44 14.32
N GLY A 436 -27.25 2.21 14.51
CA GLY A 436 -27.60 2.86 15.78
C GLY A 436 -27.99 4.34 15.69
N GLY A 437 -28.06 4.94 14.49
CA GLY A 437 -28.73 6.23 14.26
C GLY A 437 -27.95 7.49 14.62
N LYS A 438 -26.74 7.38 15.18
CA LYS A 438 -25.86 8.54 15.42
C LYS A 438 -24.97 8.78 14.20
N ARG A 439 -25.17 9.93 13.54
CA ARG A 439 -24.25 10.45 12.51
C ARG A 439 -23.02 11.01 13.22
N GLY A 440 -21.83 10.55 12.86
CA GLY A 440 -20.57 11.04 13.44
C GLY A 440 -19.35 10.57 12.66
N PRO A 441 -18.17 11.17 12.90
CA PRO A 441 -16.93 10.74 12.27
C PRO A 441 -16.58 9.31 12.73
N HIS A 442 -16.29 8.43 11.77
CA HIS A 442 -15.89 7.04 12.03
C HIS A 442 -14.45 6.80 11.56
N MET A 443 -13.62 6.17 12.40
CA MET A 443 -12.25 5.83 12.05
C MET A 443 -12.22 4.60 11.14
N GLU A 444 -11.80 4.75 9.88
CA GLU A 444 -11.78 3.68 8.88
C GLU A 444 -10.47 2.88 8.89
N ASP A 445 -9.34 3.55 9.12
CA ASP A 445 -8.03 2.93 9.11
C ASP A 445 -7.05 3.73 9.98
N ILE A 446 -6.08 3.03 10.55
CA ILE A 446 -4.97 3.61 11.32
C ILE A 446 -3.71 2.82 11.01
N MET A 447 -2.61 3.53 10.82
CA MET A 447 -1.28 2.94 10.63
C MET A 447 -0.29 3.58 11.58
N TYR A 448 0.46 2.73 12.27
CA TYR A 448 1.57 3.14 13.12
C TYR A 448 2.86 2.90 12.36
N SER A 449 3.77 3.86 12.37
CA SER A 449 5.08 3.71 11.79
C SER A 449 6.19 4.27 12.68
N LEU A 450 7.31 3.56 12.70
CA LEU A 450 8.54 3.98 13.34
C LEU A 450 9.60 4.13 12.25
N ASN A 451 10.05 5.37 12.06
CA ASN A 451 10.98 5.75 11.01
C ASN A 451 12.36 6.01 11.61
N TYR A 452 13.39 5.42 11.02
CA TYR A 452 14.78 5.71 11.32
C TYR A 452 15.42 6.39 10.10
N SER A 453 15.72 7.68 10.21
CA SER A 453 16.30 8.45 9.10
C SER A 453 17.82 8.25 9.01
N LEU A 454 18.29 7.90 7.82
CA LEU A 454 19.70 7.63 7.54
C LEU A 454 20.36 8.90 6.95
N ARG A 455 21.11 9.63 7.80
CA ARG A 455 21.85 10.85 7.41
C ARG A 455 22.68 10.67 6.13
N LEU A 456 23.37 9.54 6.00
CA LEU A 456 24.24 9.23 4.86
C LEU A 456 23.47 9.13 3.53
N LEU A 457 22.20 8.73 3.58
CA LEU A 457 21.35 8.54 2.39
C LEU A 457 20.47 9.77 2.11
N ARG A 458 20.79 10.93 2.70
CA ARG A 458 20.07 12.22 2.59
C ARG A 458 18.60 12.16 3.03
N SER A 459 17.76 11.48 2.26
CA SER A 459 16.33 11.26 2.51
C SER A 459 15.98 9.77 2.73
N GLY A 460 16.97 8.88 2.69
CA GLY A 460 16.75 7.46 2.93
C GLY A 460 16.32 7.20 4.37
N LYS A 461 15.32 6.35 4.56
CA LYS A 461 14.85 5.96 5.89
C LYS A 461 14.42 4.50 5.95
N VAL A 462 14.60 3.88 7.11
CA VAL A 462 14.04 2.58 7.43
C VAL A 462 12.70 2.81 8.13
N VAL A 463 11.64 2.19 7.63
CA VAL A 463 10.27 2.35 8.15
C VAL A 463 9.77 0.99 8.62
N ALA A 464 9.53 0.85 9.92
CA ALA A 464 8.76 -0.25 10.46
C ALA A 464 7.31 0.20 10.63
N TRP A 465 6.37 -0.40 9.90
CA TRP A 465 4.97 -0.02 9.97
C TRP A 465 4.08 -1.19 10.38
N TYR A 466 2.93 -0.88 10.99
CA TYR A 466 1.90 -1.82 11.38
C TYR A 466 0.51 -1.23 11.12
N SER A 467 -0.37 -2.01 10.50
CA SER A 467 -1.78 -1.70 10.24
C SER A 467 -2.65 -2.67 11.05
N PRO A 468 -3.33 -2.21 12.12
CA PRO A 468 -4.25 -3.03 12.91
C PRO A 468 -5.42 -3.57 12.07
N LYS A 469 -5.91 -2.78 11.11
CA LYS A 469 -7.01 -3.18 10.22
C LYS A 469 -6.68 -4.43 9.43
N ARG A 470 -5.49 -4.47 8.83
CA ARG A 470 -5.00 -5.62 8.05
C ARG A 470 -4.36 -6.70 8.91
N LYS A 471 -4.02 -6.39 10.17
CA LYS A 471 -3.16 -7.21 11.04
C LYS A 471 -1.84 -7.52 10.34
N GLU A 472 -1.25 -6.52 9.69
CA GLU A 472 0.00 -6.65 8.94
C GLU A 472 1.03 -5.63 9.37
N GLY A 473 2.30 -6.02 9.33
CA GLY A 473 3.41 -5.10 9.53
C GLY A 473 4.70 -5.60 8.88
N MET A 474 5.52 -4.66 8.43
CA MET A 474 6.81 -5.00 7.83
C MET A 474 7.80 -3.84 7.99
N ILE A 475 9.08 -4.19 7.87
CA ILE A 475 10.17 -3.23 7.84
C ILE A 475 10.59 -3.01 6.41
N GLU A 476 10.61 -1.76 5.97
CA GLU A 476 10.94 -1.33 4.62
C GLU A 476 12.07 -0.32 4.61
N LEU A 477 12.85 -0.33 3.55
CA LEU A 477 13.77 0.75 3.27
C LEU A 477 13.15 1.66 2.21
N ARG A 478 12.92 2.92 2.56
CA ARG A 478 12.42 3.93 1.64
C ARG A 478 13.58 4.78 1.14
N LEU A 479 14.01 4.50 -0.08
CA LEU A 479 14.93 5.32 -0.86
C LEU A 479 14.20 5.96 -2.03
N PHE A 480 14.66 7.15 -2.43
CA PHE A 480 14.16 7.89 -3.59
C PHE A 480 12.64 8.16 -3.54
N GLU A 481 12.11 8.58 -2.39
CA GLU A 481 10.72 9.05 -2.30
C GLU A 481 10.55 10.34 -3.11
N PHE A 482 9.97 10.26 -4.31
CA PHE A 482 9.67 11.41 -5.18
C PHE A 482 8.26 11.33 -5.74
#